data_AF-A0A9N9WYF5-F1
#
_entry.id   AF-A0A9N9WYF5-F1
#
_cell.length_a   1.000
_cell.length_b   1.000
_cell.length_c   1.000
_cell.angle_alpha   90.00
_cell.angle_beta   90.00
_cell.angle_gamma   90.00
#
_symmetry.space_group_name_H-M   'P 1'
#
loop_
_entity.id
_entity.type
_entity.pdbx_description
1 polymer ?
#
loop_
_entity_poly.entity_id
_entity_poly.type
_entity_poly.pdbx_seq_one_letter_code
_entity_poly.pdbx_strand_id
1 'polypeptide(L)'
;MYLFSVIRQKSSVLKRMWKFLGYSLLVLALGIQTIRLFKKLKLEPELFSKESSIQSSQIPFPGVTVCPPFVIDKKALEPDFLRLNNLTEYHLKSVLVQTCPDIMKYDQNGGINVDLVDVLQKVSQNITESMMRCGINDFHQDFDDCERFFHNSLTDDGLCFTFNMLGYHSMFKDGLSSDFDIFKRTRVTKTWEPNISMNHEHHDDVNDPEPTRWTLETGYLSNDSLIQPARAVKMQTLEIVTNLVKNQKLCANWEQSYRVVLHLPNELPQLTYQMISVPLGKEKRILVSARMVKFEKSLRKFPANKRGCYYEDEKPLKIFKSYTKVNCEYECMISFIYSTCGCVKFSMPRTKDMKVCGFMESKCSGFIAARWPRSYYRNETNKRKFPEYPCGCIPSCTEIKYRVVKEVETNTVFSHLQFHSNIKVIFVNSQIEKISNYVTYRLENFILDVGGLIGICLGSSLLSLPQYLLNACYNIVTYIKKAFRMCKMRNKKNEQVHPQSRLDAVVEIQFDEVTSIDGSESNQQQTIFSISNGQTSLLEPVHGLREEIWIEEM
;
A
#
# COMPACT_ATOMS: atom_id res chain seq x y z
N MET A 1 18.70 55.07 -60.05
CA MET A 1 18.61 54.89 -58.58
C MET A 1 17.41 54.06 -58.10
N TYR A 2 16.18 54.29 -58.57
CA TYR A 2 14.97 53.66 -57.98
C TYR A 2 14.96 52.12 -57.85
N LEU A 3 15.52 51.34 -58.79
CA LEU A 3 15.59 49.87 -58.60
C LEU A 3 16.40 49.47 -57.36
N PHE A 4 17.50 50.18 -57.05
CA PHE A 4 18.33 49.88 -55.89
C PHE A 4 17.65 50.20 -54.56
N SER A 5 16.81 51.24 -54.48
CA SER A 5 16.03 51.50 -53.25
C SER A 5 14.96 50.43 -53.06
N VAL A 6 14.23 50.04 -54.11
CA VAL A 6 13.22 48.96 -54.05
C VAL A 6 13.83 47.62 -53.66
N ILE A 7 14.99 47.24 -54.22
CA ILE A 7 15.70 46.00 -53.86
C ILE A 7 16.20 46.05 -52.40
N ARG A 8 16.80 47.17 -51.98
CA ARG A 8 17.29 47.37 -50.59
C ARG A 8 16.12 47.33 -49.59
N GLN A 9 14.97 47.90 -49.93
CA GLN A 9 13.75 47.90 -49.14
C GLN A 9 13.08 46.51 -49.10
N LYS A 10 12.98 45.78 -50.22
CA LYS A 10 12.56 44.37 -50.23
C LYS A 10 13.46 43.51 -49.34
N SER A 11 14.79 43.69 -49.41
CA SER A 11 15.73 42.98 -48.54
C SER A 11 15.53 43.29 -47.05
N SER A 12 15.13 44.53 -46.72
CA SER A 12 14.84 44.96 -45.35
C SER A 12 13.58 44.27 -44.80
N VAL A 13 12.50 44.25 -45.58
CA VAL A 13 11.25 43.54 -45.22
C VAL A 13 11.50 42.04 -45.10
N LEU A 14 12.18 41.43 -46.08
CA LEU A 14 12.51 40.00 -46.06
C LEU A 14 13.37 39.62 -44.84
N LYS A 15 14.39 40.43 -44.50
CA LYS A 15 15.20 40.23 -43.27
C LYS A 15 14.39 40.38 -41.98
N ARG A 16 13.32 41.21 -41.96
CA ARG A 16 12.39 41.29 -40.82
C ARG A 16 11.50 40.05 -40.74
N MET A 17 10.98 39.54 -41.86
CA MET A 17 10.18 38.32 -41.92
C MET A 17 10.98 37.09 -41.44
N TRP A 18 12.21 36.89 -41.93
CA TRP A 18 13.08 35.79 -41.47
C TRP A 18 13.41 35.88 -39.97
N LYS A 19 13.64 37.09 -39.43
CA LYS A 19 13.82 37.28 -37.99
C LYS A 19 12.56 36.93 -37.20
N PHE A 20 11.39 37.38 -37.64
CA PHE A 20 10.11 37.07 -36.99
C PHE A 20 9.82 35.56 -36.99
N LEU A 21 10.02 34.89 -38.13
CA LEU A 21 9.89 33.44 -38.26
C LEU A 21 10.86 32.70 -37.33
N GLY A 22 12.13 33.12 -37.27
CA GLY A 22 13.13 32.56 -36.36
C GLY A 22 12.76 32.71 -34.89
N TYR A 23 12.32 33.90 -34.45
CA TYR A 23 11.83 34.10 -33.08
C TYR A 23 10.56 33.29 -32.79
N SER A 24 9.63 33.19 -33.73
CA SER A 24 8.42 32.36 -33.57
C SER A 24 8.76 30.88 -33.39
N LEU A 25 9.70 30.35 -34.19
CA LEU A 25 10.17 28.97 -34.06
C LEU A 25 10.92 28.74 -32.74
N LEU A 26 11.73 29.71 -32.30
CA LEU A 26 12.42 29.66 -31.00
C LEU A 26 11.43 29.61 -29.82
N VAL A 27 10.40 30.47 -29.83
CA VAL A 27 9.36 30.50 -28.79
C VAL A 27 8.51 29.22 -28.81
N LEU A 28 8.17 28.69 -29.98
CA LEU A 28 7.48 27.39 -30.10
C LEU A 28 8.34 26.24 -29.56
N ALA A 29 9.63 26.21 -29.87
CA ALA A 29 10.56 25.21 -29.35
C ALA A 29 10.70 25.28 -27.83
N LEU A 30 10.84 26.50 -27.27
CA LEU A 30 10.84 26.73 -25.82
C LEU A 30 9.52 26.26 -25.18
N GLY A 31 8.37 26.57 -25.78
CA GLY A 31 7.06 26.10 -25.33
C GLY A 31 6.98 24.57 -25.29
N ILE A 32 7.41 23.89 -26.37
CA ILE A 32 7.42 22.42 -26.44
C ILE A 32 8.34 21.81 -25.38
N GLN A 33 9.55 22.35 -25.16
CA GLN A 33 10.49 21.81 -24.17
C GLN A 33 10.05 22.09 -22.74
N THR A 34 9.51 23.29 -22.43
CA THR A 34 8.94 23.59 -21.10
C THR A 34 7.73 22.70 -20.78
N ILE A 35 6.85 22.43 -21.76
CA ILE A 35 5.75 21.46 -21.63
C ILE A 35 6.30 20.05 -21.37
N ARG A 36 7.37 19.62 -22.03
CA ARG A 36 8.02 18.32 -21.77
C ARG A 36 8.58 18.21 -20.36
N LEU A 37 9.31 19.23 -19.88
CA LEU A 37 9.82 19.28 -18.50
C LEU A 37 8.69 19.30 -17.47
N PHE A 38 7.57 19.96 -17.76
CA PHE A 38 6.39 19.97 -16.88
C PHE A 38 5.66 18.62 -16.86
N LYS A 39 5.56 17.93 -18.01
CA LYS A 39 5.07 16.54 -18.08
C LYS A 39 5.97 15.61 -17.26
N LYS A 40 7.29 15.72 -17.40
CA LYS A 40 8.28 14.98 -16.61
C LYS A 40 8.05 15.19 -15.10
N LEU A 41 7.96 16.45 -14.65
CA LEU A 41 7.73 16.81 -13.25
C LEU A 41 6.44 16.21 -12.63
N LYS A 42 5.37 16.07 -13.42
CA LYS A 42 4.06 15.62 -12.94
C LYS A 42 3.73 14.14 -13.17
N LEU A 43 4.24 13.53 -14.24
CA LEU A 43 3.73 12.24 -14.75
C LEU A 43 4.75 11.10 -14.70
N GLU A 44 6.05 11.41 -14.58
CA GLU A 44 7.15 10.46 -14.78
C GLU A 44 8.15 10.54 -13.62
N PRO A 45 7.96 9.72 -12.56
CA PRO A 45 8.87 9.71 -11.43
C PRO A 45 10.22 9.08 -11.81
N GLU A 46 11.24 9.92 -12.01
CA GLU A 46 12.64 9.47 -11.98
C GLU A 46 13.00 9.07 -10.55
N LEU A 47 12.87 7.76 -10.29
CA LEU A 47 13.25 7.11 -9.05
C LEU A 47 14.76 6.97 -8.94
N PHE A 48 15.30 7.31 -7.77
CA PHE A 48 16.67 6.98 -7.40
C PHE A 48 16.69 6.19 -6.08
N SER A 49 17.54 5.17 -6.03
CA SER A 49 17.70 4.28 -4.88
C SER A 49 18.96 4.66 -4.10
N LYS A 50 18.80 5.13 -2.87
CA LYS A 50 19.92 5.36 -1.95
C LYS A 50 20.02 4.23 -0.94
N GLU A 51 21.14 3.51 -0.97
CA GLU A 51 21.51 2.57 0.08
C GLU A 51 21.95 3.33 1.36
N SER A 52 21.64 2.73 2.50
CA SER A 52 21.88 3.27 3.85
C SER A 52 21.80 2.15 4.87
N SER A 53 22.27 2.38 6.09
CA SER A 53 22.05 1.49 7.23
C SER A 53 21.02 2.07 8.21
N ILE A 54 20.27 1.20 8.88
CA ILE A 54 19.49 1.55 10.09
C ILE A 54 19.70 0.50 11.18
N GLN A 55 19.44 0.89 12.43
CA GLN A 55 19.48 -0.04 13.55
C GLN A 55 18.37 -1.11 13.43
N SER A 56 18.73 -2.35 13.74
CA SER A 56 17.80 -3.49 13.90
C SER A 56 16.58 -3.16 14.75
N SER A 57 16.76 -2.38 15.83
CA SER A 57 15.71 -1.93 16.77
C SER A 57 14.57 -1.11 16.14
N GLN A 58 14.71 -0.68 14.88
CA GLN A 58 13.71 0.03 14.10
C GLN A 58 12.80 -0.90 13.26
N ILE A 59 13.09 -2.21 13.19
CA ILE A 59 12.27 -3.23 12.53
C ILE A 59 11.81 -4.31 13.52
N PRO A 60 10.74 -5.07 13.22
CA PRO A 60 10.41 -6.28 13.97
C PRO A 60 11.45 -7.40 13.79
N PHE A 61 11.57 -8.22 14.84
CA PHE A 61 12.05 -9.60 14.73
C PHE A 61 11.05 -10.38 13.85
N PRO A 62 11.48 -11.32 12.99
CA PRO A 62 10.54 -12.06 12.13
C PRO A 62 9.40 -12.71 12.93
N GLY A 63 8.23 -12.84 12.29
CA GLY A 63 7.27 -13.85 12.70
C GLY A 63 7.92 -15.22 12.49
N VAL A 64 7.93 -16.07 13.52
CA VAL A 64 8.54 -17.40 13.49
C VAL A 64 7.45 -18.44 13.70
N THR A 65 7.02 -19.08 12.62
CA THR A 65 6.08 -20.20 12.68
C THR A 65 6.84 -21.51 12.74
N VAL A 66 6.51 -22.34 13.74
CA VAL A 66 7.00 -23.71 13.91
C VAL A 66 5.82 -24.67 13.75
N CYS A 67 5.89 -25.49 12.71
CA CYS A 67 4.96 -26.59 12.48
C CYS A 67 5.58 -27.91 12.96
N PRO A 68 4.90 -28.68 13.82
CA PRO A 68 5.31 -30.07 14.07
C PRO A 68 5.18 -30.91 12.79
N PRO A 69 5.91 -32.04 12.68
CA PRO A 69 5.55 -33.06 11.70
C PRO A 69 4.11 -33.52 11.99
N PHE A 70 3.26 -33.68 10.97
CA PHE A 70 1.86 -34.04 11.21
C PHE A 70 1.74 -35.48 11.71
N VAL A 71 1.41 -35.64 13.00
CA VAL A 71 1.21 -36.94 13.66
C VAL A 71 -0.01 -36.87 14.57
N ILE A 72 -1.05 -37.63 14.23
CA ILE A 72 -2.30 -37.71 15.02
C ILE A 72 -2.05 -38.55 16.28
N ASP A 73 -2.54 -38.09 17.45
CA ASP A 73 -2.48 -38.89 18.69
C ASP A 73 -3.13 -40.26 18.46
N LYS A 74 -2.51 -41.32 18.98
CA LYS A 74 -3.05 -42.68 18.92
C LYS A 74 -4.42 -42.74 19.59
N LYS A 75 -4.62 -41.99 20.67
CA LYS A 75 -5.93 -41.84 21.33
C LYS A 75 -6.98 -41.30 20.36
N ALA A 76 -6.61 -40.34 19.50
CA ALA A 76 -7.54 -39.75 18.53
C ALA A 76 -7.97 -40.71 17.41
N LEU A 77 -7.37 -41.90 17.33
CA LEU A 77 -7.73 -43.00 16.43
C LEU A 77 -8.52 -44.12 17.15
N GLU A 78 -8.73 -44.03 18.47
CA GLU A 78 -9.48 -45.01 19.23
C GLU A 78 -11.00 -44.79 19.04
N PRO A 79 -11.81 -45.86 18.85
CA PRO A 79 -13.25 -45.72 18.61
C PRO A 79 -14.00 -44.96 19.70
N ASP A 80 -13.54 -45.06 20.95
CA ASP A 80 -14.18 -44.40 22.08
C ASP A 80 -13.81 -42.92 22.18
N PHE A 81 -12.60 -42.50 21.78
CA PHE A 81 -12.29 -41.07 21.60
C PHE A 81 -13.17 -40.45 20.52
N LEU A 82 -13.35 -41.16 19.39
CA LEU A 82 -14.22 -40.71 18.31
C LEU A 82 -15.66 -40.52 18.80
N ARG A 83 -16.20 -41.50 19.53
CA ARG A 83 -17.54 -41.41 20.16
C ARG A 83 -17.65 -40.25 21.14
N LEU A 84 -16.70 -40.12 22.07
CA LEU A 84 -16.71 -39.08 23.11
C LEU A 84 -16.65 -37.65 22.53
N ASN A 85 -15.96 -37.46 21.41
CA ASN A 85 -15.82 -36.16 20.75
C ASN A 85 -16.87 -35.90 19.65
N ASN A 86 -17.83 -36.82 19.44
CA ASN A 86 -18.79 -36.82 18.33
C ASN A 86 -18.13 -36.75 16.94
N LEU A 87 -17.02 -37.48 16.78
CA LEU A 87 -16.21 -37.55 15.56
C LEU A 87 -16.43 -38.87 14.81
N THR A 88 -16.17 -38.82 13.50
CA THR A 88 -16.21 -40.00 12.62
C THR A 88 -14.86 -40.21 11.93
N GLU A 89 -14.62 -41.42 11.42
CA GLU A 89 -13.46 -41.70 10.56
C GLU A 89 -13.45 -40.79 9.32
N TYR A 90 -14.62 -40.38 8.81
CA TYR A 90 -14.75 -39.41 7.72
C TYR A 90 -14.25 -38.00 8.11
N HIS A 91 -14.43 -37.57 9.37
CA HIS A 91 -13.87 -36.29 9.84
C HIS A 91 -12.33 -36.34 9.84
N LEU A 92 -11.75 -37.43 10.36
CA LEU A 92 -10.29 -37.65 10.32
C LEU A 92 -9.77 -37.68 8.88
N LYS A 93 -10.41 -38.43 7.98
CA LYS A 93 -10.07 -38.49 6.55
C LYS A 93 -10.13 -37.10 5.89
N SER A 94 -11.10 -36.27 6.25
CA SER A 94 -11.26 -34.92 5.69
C SER A 94 -10.16 -33.95 6.12
N VAL A 95 -9.61 -34.08 7.32
CA VAL A 95 -8.37 -33.36 7.72
C VAL A 95 -7.15 -33.96 7.00
N LEU A 96 -6.99 -35.28 7.05
CA LEU A 96 -5.85 -36.01 6.48
C LEU A 96 -5.66 -35.79 4.98
N VAL A 97 -6.72 -35.59 4.19
CA VAL A 97 -6.59 -35.34 2.74
C VAL A 97 -6.12 -33.92 2.42
N GLN A 98 -6.31 -32.95 3.33
CA GLN A 98 -5.82 -31.58 3.15
C GLN A 98 -4.39 -31.39 3.70
N THR A 99 -4.02 -32.06 4.80
CA THR A 99 -2.65 -32.02 5.34
C THR A 99 -1.72 -33.01 4.65
N CYS A 100 -2.15 -34.26 4.45
CA CYS A 100 -1.34 -35.35 3.93
C CYS A 100 -1.92 -35.97 2.64
N PRO A 101 -1.89 -35.24 1.51
CA PRO A 101 -2.55 -35.66 0.26
C PRO A 101 -2.02 -36.96 -0.37
N ASP A 102 -0.84 -37.44 0.07
CA ASP A 102 -0.23 -38.69 -0.40
C ASP A 102 -0.95 -39.97 0.06
N ILE A 103 -1.79 -39.91 1.11
CA ILE A 103 -2.29 -41.11 1.80
C ILE A 103 -3.36 -41.87 1.00
N MET A 104 -4.32 -41.17 0.37
CA MET A 104 -5.60 -41.80 0.03
C MET A 104 -5.83 -42.09 -1.45
N LYS A 105 -5.84 -43.39 -1.77
CA LYS A 105 -6.66 -43.93 -2.87
C LYS A 105 -8.15 -43.81 -2.48
N TYR A 106 -8.96 -43.44 -3.46
CA TYR A 106 -10.39 -43.11 -3.34
C TYR A 106 -11.21 -44.01 -2.43
N ASP A 107 -11.87 -43.40 -1.44
CA ASP A 107 -13.25 -43.71 -1.07
C ASP A 107 -14.14 -42.62 -1.71
N GLN A 108 -15.40 -42.93 -2.06
CA GLN A 108 -16.30 -41.97 -2.74
C GLN A 108 -17.49 -41.55 -1.88
N ASN A 109 -17.60 -42.06 -0.65
CA ASN A 109 -18.76 -41.85 0.22
C ASN A 109 -18.50 -40.75 1.26
N GLY A 110 -19.39 -39.75 1.29
CA GLY A 110 -19.43 -38.72 2.32
C GLY A 110 -19.45 -37.30 1.76
N GLY A 111 -20.56 -36.60 2.01
CA GLY A 111 -20.76 -35.19 1.67
C GLY A 111 -21.35 -34.44 2.86
N ILE A 112 -20.64 -34.42 3.98
CA ILE A 112 -21.03 -33.68 5.20
C ILE A 112 -20.22 -32.38 5.26
N ASN A 113 -20.87 -31.27 5.61
CA ASN A 113 -20.20 -30.02 5.95
C ASN A 113 -19.62 -30.14 7.38
N VAL A 114 -18.31 -30.35 7.48
CA VAL A 114 -17.61 -30.61 8.76
C VAL A 114 -16.75 -29.40 9.12
N ASP A 115 -16.81 -28.97 10.39
CA ASP A 115 -15.82 -28.05 10.95
C ASP A 115 -14.48 -28.79 11.09
N LEU A 116 -13.64 -28.69 10.07
CA LEU A 116 -12.31 -29.32 10.07
C LEU A 116 -11.34 -28.68 11.07
N VAL A 117 -11.65 -27.50 11.61
CA VAL A 117 -10.78 -26.76 12.54
C VAL A 117 -11.01 -27.19 13.98
N ASP A 118 -12.26 -27.43 14.39
CA ASP A 118 -12.58 -28.14 15.65
C ASP A 118 -11.98 -29.56 15.66
N VAL A 119 -12.13 -30.31 14.56
CA VAL A 119 -11.51 -31.63 14.41
C VAL A 119 -9.99 -31.53 14.54
N LEU A 120 -9.35 -30.59 13.84
CA LEU A 120 -7.90 -30.39 13.88
C LEU A 120 -7.39 -30.03 15.29
N GLN A 121 -8.12 -29.16 16.02
CA GLN A 121 -7.81 -28.79 17.41
C GLN A 121 -7.88 -30.00 18.35
N LYS A 122 -8.78 -30.96 18.12
CA LYS A 122 -8.95 -32.16 18.95
C LYS A 122 -7.93 -33.27 18.69
N VAL A 123 -7.33 -33.33 17.49
CA VAL A 123 -6.47 -34.46 17.07
C VAL A 123 -4.99 -34.10 16.88
N SER A 124 -4.66 -32.81 16.91
CA SER A 124 -3.28 -32.30 16.93
C SER A 124 -2.77 -32.18 18.37
N GLN A 125 -1.45 -32.21 18.54
CA GLN A 125 -0.85 -31.82 19.82
C GLN A 125 -1.13 -30.34 20.10
N ASN A 126 -1.38 -30.00 21.37
CA ASN A 126 -1.46 -28.61 21.79
C ASN A 126 -0.05 -28.01 22.00
N ILE A 127 0.03 -26.70 22.24
CA ILE A 127 1.30 -25.99 22.42
C ILE A 127 2.09 -26.48 23.65
N THR A 128 1.43 -26.72 24.80
CA THR A 128 2.09 -27.23 26.02
C THR A 128 2.63 -28.66 25.85
N GLU A 129 2.06 -29.45 24.94
CA GLU A 129 2.58 -30.77 24.56
C GLU A 129 3.75 -30.64 23.58
N SER A 130 3.64 -29.79 22.56
CA SER A 130 4.66 -29.63 21.51
C SER A 130 5.88 -28.79 21.91
N MET A 131 5.82 -27.95 22.95
CA MET A 131 6.91 -27.08 23.42
C MET A 131 7.15 -27.24 24.92
N MET A 132 8.31 -27.77 25.31
CA MET A 132 8.70 -27.90 26.73
C MET A 132 9.26 -26.60 27.32
N ARG A 133 9.84 -25.75 26.46
CA ARG A 133 10.42 -24.46 26.81
C ARG A 133 10.55 -23.61 25.56
N CYS A 134 10.31 -22.32 25.69
CA CYS A 134 10.63 -21.33 24.70
C CYS A 134 11.01 -20.02 25.40
N GLY A 135 11.71 -19.11 24.73
CA GLY A 135 12.08 -17.83 25.32
C GLY A 135 13.00 -16.99 24.43
N ILE A 136 13.29 -15.77 24.88
CA ILE A 136 14.15 -14.82 24.16
C ILE A 136 15.42 -14.54 24.98
N ASN A 137 16.58 -14.54 24.31
CA ASN A 137 17.91 -14.22 24.87
C ASN A 137 18.46 -15.24 25.89
N ASP A 138 18.26 -16.54 25.65
CA ASP A 138 18.86 -17.66 26.40
C ASP A 138 18.64 -17.54 27.93
N PHE A 139 17.37 -17.67 28.36
CA PHE A 139 16.98 -17.58 29.77
C PHE A 139 17.65 -18.63 30.66
N HIS A 140 18.28 -18.15 31.74
CA HIS A 140 18.59 -18.97 32.89
C HIS A 140 17.36 -19.13 33.80
N GLN A 141 17.13 -20.38 34.21
CA GLN A 141 16.34 -20.88 35.36
C GLN A 141 14.83 -21.12 35.23
N ASP A 142 14.01 -20.28 34.60
CA ASP A 142 12.54 -20.50 34.62
C ASP A 142 11.94 -21.26 33.43
N PHE A 143 10.84 -21.98 33.69
CA PHE A 143 10.01 -22.64 32.68
C PHE A 143 8.90 -21.69 32.24
N ASP A 144 9.24 -20.76 31.35
CA ASP A 144 8.26 -19.84 30.76
C ASP A 144 7.16 -20.61 30.00
N ASP A 145 5.93 -20.19 30.26
CA ASP A 145 4.70 -20.71 29.68
C ASP A 145 4.55 -20.25 28.21
N CYS A 146 4.78 -21.17 27.28
CA CYS A 146 4.80 -20.88 25.85
C CYS A 146 3.45 -20.40 25.28
N GLU A 147 2.33 -20.63 25.97
CA GLU A 147 1.02 -20.09 25.55
C GLU A 147 0.98 -18.55 25.59
N ARG A 148 1.93 -17.91 26.29
CA ARG A 148 2.08 -16.45 26.38
C ARG A 148 2.82 -15.83 25.19
N PHE A 149 3.66 -16.60 24.49
CA PHE A 149 4.58 -16.10 23.46
C PHE A 149 4.26 -16.56 22.04
N PHE A 150 3.49 -17.63 21.88
CA PHE A 150 3.14 -18.20 20.58
C PHE A 150 1.63 -18.26 20.37
N HIS A 151 1.19 -17.89 19.18
CA HIS A 151 -0.19 -17.98 18.74
C HIS A 151 -0.42 -19.26 17.94
N ASN A 152 -1.60 -19.86 18.08
CA ASN A 152 -2.03 -20.96 17.22
C ASN A 152 -2.27 -20.45 15.78
N SER A 153 -1.64 -21.10 14.81
CA SER A 153 -1.75 -20.79 13.38
C SER A 153 -2.22 -22.00 12.59
N LEU A 154 -3.27 -21.80 11.80
CA LEU A 154 -3.73 -22.77 10.81
C LEU A 154 -2.88 -22.66 9.55
N THR A 155 -2.36 -23.80 9.08
CA THR A 155 -1.50 -23.87 7.89
C THR A 155 -1.85 -25.08 7.04
N ASP A 156 -1.25 -25.19 5.84
CA ASP A 156 -1.38 -26.38 4.99
C ASP A 156 -0.87 -27.68 5.64
N ASP A 157 -0.04 -27.60 6.68
CA ASP A 157 0.43 -28.77 7.44
C ASP A 157 -0.50 -29.16 8.60
N GLY A 158 -1.52 -28.34 8.92
CA GLY A 158 -2.36 -28.48 10.11
C GLY A 158 -2.10 -27.36 11.12
N LEU A 159 -2.14 -27.70 12.42
CA LEU A 159 -1.94 -26.76 13.52
C LEU A 159 -0.43 -26.51 13.74
N CYS A 160 -0.05 -25.24 13.75
CA CYS A 160 1.32 -24.79 14.02
C CYS A 160 1.32 -23.65 15.03
N PHE A 161 2.50 -23.26 15.51
CA PHE A 161 2.66 -22.26 16.57
C PHE A 161 3.53 -21.11 16.06
N THR A 162 3.05 -19.87 16.20
CA THR A 162 3.69 -18.69 15.64
C THR A 162 4.05 -17.65 16.69
N PHE A 163 5.35 -17.42 16.86
CA PHE A 163 5.90 -16.32 17.63
C PHE A 163 5.89 -15.02 16.82
N ASN A 164 5.58 -13.91 17.49
CA ASN A 164 5.69 -12.54 16.98
C ASN A 164 4.94 -12.22 15.66
N MET A 165 3.76 -12.80 15.49
CA MET A 165 2.75 -12.35 14.52
C MET A 165 1.79 -11.37 15.19
N LEU A 166 1.15 -10.51 14.41
CA LEU A 166 0.08 -9.64 14.90
C LEU A 166 -1.16 -10.46 15.29
N GLY A 167 -1.76 -10.12 16.43
CA GLY A 167 -3.05 -10.69 16.85
C GLY A 167 -4.18 -10.38 15.87
N TYR A 168 -5.25 -11.20 15.92
CA TYR A 168 -6.37 -11.18 14.97
C TYR A 168 -6.85 -9.77 14.58
N HIS A 169 -7.09 -8.90 15.58
CA HIS A 169 -7.67 -7.57 15.36
C HIS A 169 -6.73 -6.57 14.66
N SER A 170 -5.41 -6.75 14.73
CA SER A 170 -4.46 -5.94 13.95
C SER A 170 -4.27 -6.47 12.53
N MET A 171 -4.51 -7.77 12.31
CA MET A 171 -4.19 -8.46 11.05
C MET A 171 -5.39 -8.55 10.08
N PHE A 172 -6.57 -8.91 10.59
CA PHE A 172 -7.76 -9.21 9.81
C PHE A 172 -8.86 -8.14 9.92
N LYS A 173 -9.69 -8.05 8.89
CA LYS A 173 -10.93 -7.27 8.87
C LYS A 173 -12.05 -8.04 9.56
N ASP A 174 -13.10 -7.33 9.94
CA ASP A 174 -14.27 -7.92 10.60
C ASP A 174 -15.08 -8.78 9.61
N GLY A 175 -15.69 -9.86 10.10
CA GLY A 175 -16.55 -10.74 9.29
C GLY A 175 -15.95 -12.07 8.80
N LEU A 176 -14.78 -12.48 9.28
CA LEU A 176 -14.27 -13.85 9.06
C LEU A 176 -15.15 -14.92 9.72
N SER A 177 -14.94 -16.18 9.32
CA SER A 177 -15.49 -17.37 9.98
C SER A 177 -14.94 -17.55 11.39
N SER A 178 -15.73 -18.10 12.31
CA SER A 178 -15.38 -18.33 13.72
C SER A 178 -14.23 -19.32 13.93
N ASP A 179 -13.89 -20.14 12.93
CA ASP A 179 -12.67 -20.95 12.92
C ASP A 179 -11.42 -20.10 13.16
N PHE A 180 -11.42 -18.85 12.68
CA PHE A 180 -10.31 -17.91 12.84
C PHE A 180 -10.33 -17.18 14.19
N ASP A 181 -11.31 -17.47 15.07
CA ASP A 181 -11.26 -17.10 16.49
C ASP A 181 -10.15 -17.87 17.24
N ILE A 182 -9.55 -18.91 16.63
CA ILE A 182 -8.31 -19.54 17.11
C ILE A 182 -7.17 -18.51 17.26
N PHE A 183 -7.15 -17.46 16.43
CA PHE A 183 -6.20 -16.34 16.49
C PHE A 183 -6.61 -15.24 17.51
N LYS A 184 -7.77 -15.37 18.17
CA LYS A 184 -8.23 -14.49 19.26
C LYS A 184 -8.00 -15.10 20.65
N ARG A 185 -8.12 -16.42 20.79
CA ARG A 185 -8.10 -17.12 22.10
C ARG A 185 -6.80 -16.98 22.92
N THR A 186 -5.70 -16.53 22.31
CA THR A 186 -4.46 -16.25 23.05
C THR A 186 -4.59 -15.02 23.93
N ARG A 187 -4.32 -15.17 25.24
CA ARG A 187 -4.21 -14.03 26.17
C ARG A 187 -3.03 -13.16 25.77
N VAL A 188 -3.28 -12.05 25.07
CA VAL A 188 -2.28 -11.01 24.86
C VAL A 188 -2.06 -10.32 26.22
N THR A 189 -1.05 -10.78 26.97
CA THR A 189 -0.59 -10.07 28.16
C THR A 189 -0.10 -8.70 27.73
N LYS A 190 -0.60 -7.64 28.39
CA LYS A 190 -0.17 -6.26 28.10
C LYS A 190 1.32 -6.01 28.39
N THR A 191 1.97 -6.96 29.06
CA THR A 191 3.35 -6.88 29.53
C THR A 191 4.14 -8.13 29.17
N TRP A 192 5.43 -7.94 28.87
CA TRP A 192 6.45 -8.98 28.79
C TRP A 192 7.08 -9.15 30.19
N GLU A 193 6.24 -9.31 31.22
CA GLU A 193 6.65 -9.36 32.63
C GLU A 193 6.39 -10.76 33.20
N PRO A 194 7.39 -11.41 33.83
CA PRO A 194 7.18 -12.72 34.46
C PRO A 194 6.20 -12.68 35.65
N ASN A 195 6.08 -11.53 36.32
CA ASN A 195 5.60 -11.41 37.70
C ASN A 195 4.17 -10.88 37.84
N ILE A 196 3.20 -11.51 37.16
CA ILE A 196 1.79 -11.43 37.59
C ILE A 196 1.44 -12.75 38.28
N SER A 197 1.33 -12.70 39.61
CA SER A 197 0.96 -13.83 40.46
C SER A 197 -0.43 -14.38 40.12
N MET A 198 -0.58 -15.70 40.15
CA MET A 198 -1.85 -16.39 39.87
C MET A 198 -2.91 -16.15 40.95
N ASN A 199 -3.69 -15.08 40.82
CA ASN A 199 -5.02 -15.00 41.43
C ASN A 199 -6.02 -15.69 40.51
N HIS A 200 -6.57 -16.83 40.94
CA HIS A 200 -7.64 -17.53 40.23
C HIS A 200 -9.00 -16.87 40.49
N GLU A 201 -9.27 -15.75 39.82
CA GLU A 201 -10.59 -15.11 39.79
C GLU A 201 -11.16 -15.16 38.38
N HIS A 202 -12.40 -15.66 38.24
CA HIS A 202 -13.13 -15.65 36.99
C HIS A 202 -13.59 -14.23 36.65
N HIS A 203 -12.79 -13.53 35.85
CA HIS A 203 -13.23 -12.33 35.13
C HIS A 203 -13.46 -12.68 33.66
N ASP A 204 -14.71 -13.01 33.33
CA ASP A 204 -15.20 -13.24 31.95
C ASP A 204 -15.32 -11.93 31.12
N ASP A 205 -14.52 -10.91 31.46
CA ASP A 205 -14.46 -9.61 30.79
C ASP A 205 -13.03 -9.33 30.28
N VAL A 206 -12.52 -10.26 29.47
CA VAL A 206 -11.30 -10.06 28.69
C VAL A 206 -11.61 -9.06 27.58
N ASN A 207 -11.53 -7.77 27.94
CA ASN A 207 -11.51 -6.67 27.00
C ASN A 207 -10.32 -6.88 26.04
N ASP A 208 -10.63 -7.26 24.80
CA ASP A 208 -9.67 -7.44 23.72
C ASP A 208 -8.70 -6.24 23.70
N PRO A 209 -7.39 -6.43 23.94
CA PRO A 209 -6.47 -5.30 24.07
C PRO A 209 -6.37 -4.53 22.75
N GLU A 210 -6.37 -3.19 22.85
CA GLU A 210 -6.48 -2.31 21.68
C GLU A 210 -5.51 -2.71 20.56
N PRO A 211 -6.01 -2.85 19.31
CA PRO A 211 -5.17 -3.30 18.21
C PRO A 211 -3.99 -2.36 17.99
N THR A 212 -2.79 -2.96 17.89
CA THR A 212 -1.54 -2.22 17.82
C THR A 212 -1.51 -1.28 16.62
N ARG A 213 -1.25 0.01 16.86
CA ARG A 213 -1.08 1.04 15.82
C ARG A 213 0.26 0.94 15.05
N TRP A 214 0.89 -0.23 15.10
CA TRP A 214 2.11 -0.54 14.37
C TRP A 214 1.79 -0.98 12.95
N THR A 215 2.55 -0.49 11.98
CA THR A 215 2.50 -0.91 10.57
C THR A 215 3.92 -0.88 9.98
N LEU A 216 4.15 -1.42 8.78
CA LEU A 216 5.45 -1.25 8.11
C LEU A 216 5.70 0.23 7.72
N GLU A 217 4.65 0.99 7.44
CA GLU A 217 4.79 2.40 7.07
C GLU A 217 5.04 3.33 8.25
N THR A 218 4.31 3.18 9.35
CA THR A 218 4.45 3.98 10.58
C THR A 218 5.63 3.51 11.44
N GLY A 219 5.87 2.20 11.53
CA GLY A 219 6.82 1.61 12.47
C GLY A 219 6.38 1.80 13.92
N TYR A 220 7.35 1.91 14.81
CA TYR A 220 7.13 2.08 16.25
C TYR A 220 6.88 3.54 16.62
N LEU A 221 5.71 3.84 17.18
CA LEU A 221 5.29 5.20 17.52
C LEU A 221 5.89 5.75 18.83
N SER A 222 6.40 4.87 19.70
CA SER A 222 7.15 5.22 20.91
C SER A 222 8.42 4.38 21.00
N ASN A 223 9.28 4.69 21.98
CA ASN A 223 10.44 3.86 22.35
C ASN A 223 10.09 2.68 23.27
N ASP A 224 8.80 2.42 23.51
CA ASP A 224 8.37 1.32 24.38
C ASP A 224 8.78 -0.04 23.80
N SER A 225 9.35 -0.90 24.63
CA SER A 225 9.77 -2.26 24.29
C SER A 225 8.59 -3.24 24.24
N LEU A 226 7.46 -2.90 24.86
CA LEU A 226 6.29 -3.78 25.02
C LEU A 226 5.38 -3.85 23.78
N ILE A 227 5.60 -2.99 22.78
CA ILE A 227 4.79 -2.95 21.55
C ILE A 227 5.01 -4.23 20.73
N GLN A 228 3.95 -5.02 20.53
CA GLN A 228 3.91 -6.01 19.46
C GLN A 228 3.84 -5.32 18.09
N PRO A 229 4.59 -5.79 17.07
CA PRO A 229 5.53 -6.91 17.11
C PRO A 229 6.86 -6.55 17.81
N ALA A 230 7.43 -7.50 18.55
CA ALA A 230 8.73 -7.36 19.19
C ALA A 230 9.81 -6.94 18.17
N ARG A 231 10.62 -5.95 18.57
CA ARG A 231 11.73 -5.38 17.78
C ARG A 231 12.85 -6.41 17.59
N ALA A 232 13.55 -6.33 16.46
CA ALA A 232 14.80 -7.05 16.25
C ALA A 232 15.94 -6.34 17.00
N VAL A 233 16.77 -7.09 17.72
CA VAL A 233 17.98 -6.59 18.38
C VAL A 233 19.16 -7.49 18.01
N LYS A 234 20.37 -6.94 17.92
CA LYS A 234 21.57 -7.76 17.65
C LYS A 234 21.73 -8.84 18.72
N MET A 235 22.03 -10.07 18.29
CA MET A 235 22.17 -11.27 19.12
C MET A 235 20.89 -11.71 19.83
N GLN A 236 19.75 -11.08 19.53
CA GLN A 236 18.46 -11.54 20.01
C GLN A 236 18.18 -12.94 19.48
N THR A 237 17.89 -13.85 20.41
CA THR A 237 17.81 -15.29 20.14
C THR A 237 16.48 -15.82 20.65
N LEU A 238 15.60 -16.25 19.75
CA LEU A 238 14.43 -17.05 20.12
C LEU A 238 14.88 -18.51 20.22
N GLU A 239 14.86 -19.09 21.41
CA GLU A 239 15.08 -20.52 21.64
C GLU A 239 13.73 -21.24 21.82
N ILE A 240 13.62 -22.45 21.26
CA ILE A 240 12.43 -23.31 21.35
C ILE A 240 12.89 -24.77 21.48
N VAL A 241 12.60 -25.38 22.63
CA VAL A 241 12.84 -26.80 22.90
C VAL A 241 11.54 -27.56 22.70
N THR A 242 11.43 -28.23 21.56
CA THR A 242 10.24 -28.96 21.12
C THR A 242 10.16 -30.38 21.71
N ASN A 243 8.95 -30.93 21.82
CA ASN A 243 8.68 -32.32 22.21
C ASN A 243 7.65 -32.94 21.25
N LEU A 244 8.03 -34.00 20.54
CA LEU A 244 7.08 -34.76 19.72
C LEU A 244 6.56 -35.98 20.52
N VAL A 245 5.34 -35.87 21.06
CA VAL A 245 4.67 -37.03 21.69
C VAL A 245 4.61 -38.21 20.70
N LYS A 246 4.83 -39.45 21.19
CA LYS A 246 5.08 -40.67 20.40
C LYS A 246 3.82 -41.23 19.70
N ASN A 247 3.28 -40.44 18.79
CA ASN A 247 1.99 -40.57 18.11
C ASN A 247 2.05 -41.53 16.89
N GLN A 248 0.94 -41.74 16.16
CA GLN A 248 0.92 -42.64 14.99
C GLN A 248 1.25 -41.90 13.68
N LYS A 249 2.34 -42.29 13.00
CA LYS A 249 2.70 -41.74 11.68
C LYS A 249 1.76 -42.30 10.61
N LEU A 250 0.78 -41.49 10.22
CA LEU A 250 -0.13 -41.78 9.10
C LEU A 250 0.46 -41.33 7.75
N CYS A 251 1.23 -40.25 7.73
CA CYS A 251 1.74 -39.62 6.51
C CYS A 251 3.10 -40.22 6.10
N ALA A 252 3.08 -41.34 5.37
CA ALA A 252 4.26 -42.17 5.09
C ALA A 252 5.50 -41.40 4.59
N ASN A 253 5.31 -40.46 3.65
CA ASN A 253 6.41 -39.83 2.90
C ASN A 253 7.05 -38.62 3.59
N TRP A 254 6.48 -38.07 4.67
CA TRP A 254 7.09 -36.91 5.35
C TRP A 254 8.27 -37.32 6.23
N GLU A 255 9.34 -36.52 6.15
CA GLU A 255 10.46 -36.56 7.10
C GLU A 255 9.93 -36.30 8.52
N GLN A 256 10.57 -36.92 9.52
CA GLN A 256 10.31 -36.58 10.92
C GLN A 256 11.14 -35.35 11.30
N SER A 257 10.62 -34.18 10.91
CA SER A 257 11.21 -32.89 11.18
C SER A 257 10.14 -31.84 11.49
N TYR A 258 10.49 -30.89 12.36
CA TYR A 258 9.75 -29.64 12.49
C TYR A 258 10.04 -28.76 11.27
N ARG A 259 9.03 -28.02 10.80
CA ARG A 259 9.17 -27.06 9.71
C ARG A 259 9.06 -25.65 10.27
N VAL A 260 10.09 -24.84 10.04
CA VAL A 260 10.18 -23.46 10.52
C VAL A 260 10.07 -22.50 9.35
N VAL A 261 9.22 -21.48 9.48
CA VAL A 261 9.02 -20.41 8.47
C VAL A 261 9.23 -19.04 9.12
N LEU A 262 9.98 -18.18 8.43
CA LEU A 262 10.18 -16.78 8.79
C LEU A 262 9.28 -15.92 7.89
N HIS A 263 8.49 -15.01 8.47
CA HIS A 263 7.56 -14.14 7.75
C HIS A 263 7.48 -12.75 8.39
N LEU A 264 6.77 -11.81 7.75
CA LEU A 264 6.44 -10.53 8.39
C LEU A 264 5.32 -10.73 9.44
N PRO A 265 5.34 -9.97 10.55
CA PRO A 265 4.29 -10.06 11.58
C PRO A 265 2.86 -9.82 11.08
N ASN A 266 2.68 -9.11 9.95
CA ASN A 266 1.38 -8.84 9.33
C ASN A 266 1.06 -9.74 8.12
N GLU A 267 1.77 -10.85 7.95
CA GLU A 267 1.56 -11.85 6.88
C GLU A 267 1.36 -13.26 7.46
N LEU A 268 0.46 -14.05 6.88
CA LEU A 268 0.27 -15.46 7.30
C LEU A 268 1.41 -16.35 6.79
N PRO A 269 1.89 -17.33 7.59
CA PRO A 269 3.02 -18.19 7.25
C PRO A 269 2.76 -19.05 6.00
N GLN A 270 3.52 -18.82 4.93
CA GLN A 270 3.42 -19.56 3.66
C GLN A 270 4.51 -20.64 3.56
N LEU A 271 4.21 -21.86 4.03
CA LEU A 271 5.11 -23.02 4.01
C LEU A 271 5.70 -23.34 2.63
N THR A 272 4.95 -23.09 1.56
CA THR A 272 5.21 -23.52 0.18
C THR A 272 6.47 -22.91 -0.46
N TYR A 273 7.07 -21.88 0.14
CA TYR A 273 8.10 -21.05 -0.51
C TYR A 273 9.43 -20.90 0.26
N GLN A 274 9.49 -21.23 1.56
CA GLN A 274 10.66 -20.92 2.39
C GLN A 274 10.76 -21.70 3.72
N MET A 275 10.30 -22.96 3.76
CA MET A 275 10.41 -23.80 4.96
C MET A 275 11.85 -24.27 5.25
N ILE A 276 12.23 -24.27 6.52
CA ILE A 276 13.49 -24.81 7.05
C ILE A 276 13.18 -26.13 7.76
N SER A 277 13.82 -27.23 7.35
CA SER A 277 13.67 -28.54 8.00
C SER A 277 14.58 -28.65 9.23
N VAL A 278 14.00 -29.04 10.37
CA VAL A 278 14.68 -29.29 11.66
C VAL A 278 14.42 -30.74 12.09
N PRO A 279 15.38 -31.67 11.89
CA PRO A 279 15.20 -33.07 12.26
C PRO A 279 15.05 -33.29 13.78
N LEU A 280 14.45 -34.41 14.17
CA LEU A 280 14.42 -34.87 15.56
C LEU A 280 15.83 -35.19 16.10
N GLY A 281 16.07 -34.92 17.38
CA GLY A 281 17.38 -35.10 18.04
C GLY A 281 18.44 -34.06 17.67
N LYS A 282 18.06 -33.01 16.94
CA LYS A 282 18.96 -31.96 16.44
C LYS A 282 18.71 -30.60 17.07
N GLU A 283 19.81 -29.87 17.26
CA GLU A 283 19.79 -28.44 17.48
C GLU A 283 20.06 -27.74 16.15
N LYS A 284 19.17 -26.80 15.77
CA LYS A 284 19.27 -26.01 14.55
C LYS A 284 19.36 -24.53 14.91
N ARG A 285 20.51 -23.92 14.61
CA ARG A 285 20.74 -22.48 14.75
C ARG A 285 20.54 -21.80 13.40
N ILE A 286 19.54 -20.93 13.33
CA ILE A 286 19.10 -20.21 12.12
C ILE A 286 19.53 -18.75 12.29
N LEU A 287 20.60 -18.35 11.62
CA LEU A 287 21.14 -17.00 11.70
C LEU A 287 20.41 -16.12 10.69
N VAL A 288 19.70 -15.09 11.16
CA VAL A 288 18.80 -14.23 10.37
C VAL A 288 19.34 -12.81 10.29
N SER A 289 19.26 -12.22 9.09
CA SER A 289 19.38 -10.77 8.89
C SER A 289 18.15 -10.25 8.13
N ALA A 290 18.06 -8.93 7.95
CA ALA A 290 16.98 -8.30 7.19
C ALA A 290 17.52 -7.23 6.24
N ARG A 291 16.74 -6.96 5.18
CA ARG A 291 16.90 -5.83 4.25
C ARG A 291 15.58 -5.07 4.17
N MET A 292 15.62 -3.75 4.31
CA MET A 292 14.45 -2.89 4.17
C MET A 292 14.46 -2.17 2.81
N VAL A 293 13.30 -2.08 2.15
CA VAL A 293 13.07 -1.20 1.01
C VAL A 293 11.95 -0.23 1.39
N LYS A 294 12.16 1.08 1.24
CA LYS A 294 11.16 2.11 1.59
C LYS A 294 11.15 3.25 0.58
N PHE A 295 9.97 3.56 0.03
CA PHE A 295 9.74 4.68 -0.88
C PHE A 295 9.32 5.93 -0.08
N GLU A 296 9.93 7.08 -0.35
CA GLU A 296 9.64 8.36 0.32
C GLU A 296 8.15 8.73 0.18
N LYS A 297 7.49 9.22 1.25
CA LYS A 297 6.04 9.54 1.21
C LYS A 297 5.65 10.56 0.12
N SER A 298 6.59 11.40 -0.35
CA SER A 298 6.37 12.35 -1.45
C SER A 298 6.08 11.68 -2.81
N LEU A 299 6.34 10.38 -2.95
CA LEU A 299 6.00 9.58 -4.13
C LEU A 299 4.50 9.24 -4.23
N ARG A 300 3.71 9.42 -3.15
CA ARG A 300 2.23 9.29 -3.18
C ARG A 300 1.56 10.22 -4.19
N LYS A 301 2.22 11.30 -4.62
CA LYS A 301 1.74 12.19 -5.70
C LYS A 301 1.70 11.54 -7.10
N PHE A 302 2.34 10.38 -7.28
CA PHE A 302 2.31 9.61 -8.53
C PHE A 302 1.44 8.36 -8.38
N PRO A 303 0.70 7.96 -9.43
CA PRO A 303 -0.14 6.76 -9.39
C PRO A 303 0.71 5.49 -9.24
N ALA A 304 0.20 4.50 -8.50
CA ALA A 304 0.91 3.27 -8.13
C ALA A 304 1.61 2.57 -9.32
N ASN A 305 0.91 2.45 -10.46
CA ASN A 305 1.45 1.84 -11.68
C ASN A 305 2.69 2.56 -12.26
N LYS A 306 2.87 3.87 -12.00
CA LYS A 306 4.06 4.63 -12.44
C LYS A 306 5.25 4.53 -11.47
N ARG A 307 5.04 4.15 -10.21
CA ARG A 307 6.11 3.97 -9.20
C ARG A 307 6.39 2.51 -8.83
N GLY A 308 5.60 1.56 -9.34
CA GLY A 308 5.84 0.12 -9.22
C GLY A 308 5.54 -0.48 -7.84
N CYS A 309 4.85 0.23 -6.95
CA CYS A 309 4.46 -0.26 -5.63
C CYS A 309 3.11 0.33 -5.17
N TYR A 310 2.46 -0.31 -4.19
CA TYR A 310 1.34 0.25 -3.43
C TYR A 310 1.77 0.65 -2.01
N TYR A 311 1.28 1.78 -1.52
CA TYR A 311 1.27 2.06 -0.09
C TYR A 311 0.12 1.29 0.59
N GLU A 312 0.24 1.09 1.90
CA GLU A 312 -0.54 0.16 2.71
C GLU A 312 -2.07 0.37 2.67
N ASP A 313 -2.48 1.62 2.48
CA ASP A 313 -3.85 2.14 2.42
C ASP A 313 -4.43 2.26 0.99
N GLU A 314 -3.62 2.14 -0.06
CA GLU A 314 -4.03 2.45 -1.44
C GLU A 314 -4.82 1.34 -2.15
N LYS A 315 -4.56 0.08 -1.79
CA LYS A 315 -5.27 -1.08 -2.33
C LYS A 315 -5.92 -1.85 -1.18
N PRO A 316 -7.14 -1.49 -0.76
CA PRO A 316 -7.81 -2.15 0.34
C PRO A 316 -8.08 -3.62 -0.01
N LEU A 317 -7.55 -4.51 0.82
CA LEU A 317 -7.78 -5.95 0.76
C LEU A 317 -9.14 -6.32 1.42
N LYS A 318 -9.66 -7.53 1.19
CA LYS A 318 -10.98 -7.96 1.70
C LYS A 318 -10.92 -8.59 3.08
N ILE A 319 -9.86 -9.34 3.37
CA ILE A 319 -9.67 -10.20 4.53
C ILE A 319 -8.59 -9.59 5.44
N PHE A 320 -7.49 -9.07 4.87
CA PHE A 320 -6.43 -8.41 5.63
C PHE A 320 -6.68 -6.90 5.81
N LYS A 321 -6.21 -6.33 6.93
CA LYS A 321 -6.25 -4.87 7.18
C LYS A 321 -5.20 -4.12 6.37
N SER A 322 -3.96 -4.63 6.31
CA SER A 322 -2.80 -4.00 5.66
C SER A 322 -2.48 -4.60 4.29
N TYR A 323 -2.21 -3.77 3.28
CA TYR A 323 -1.69 -4.27 2.00
C TYR A 323 -0.23 -4.76 2.10
N THR A 324 -0.04 -6.06 1.93
CA THR A 324 1.25 -6.61 1.46
C THR A 324 1.08 -7.33 0.13
N LYS A 325 2.18 -7.50 -0.60
CA LYS A 325 2.19 -8.31 -1.83
C LYS A 325 1.73 -9.75 -1.54
N VAL A 326 2.23 -10.37 -0.47
CA VAL A 326 1.88 -11.75 -0.08
C VAL A 326 0.40 -11.84 0.28
N ASN A 327 -0.11 -10.92 1.11
CA ASN A 327 -1.52 -10.87 1.50
C ASN A 327 -2.45 -10.70 0.27
N CYS A 328 -2.05 -9.86 -0.69
CA CYS A 328 -2.76 -9.67 -1.97
C CYS A 328 -2.79 -10.95 -2.82
N GLU A 329 -1.64 -11.62 -2.98
CA GLU A 329 -1.53 -12.84 -3.78
C GLU A 329 -2.25 -14.03 -3.12
N TYR A 330 -2.30 -14.04 -1.79
CA TYR A 330 -3.00 -15.03 -0.98
C TYR A 330 -4.53 -14.86 -1.05
N GLU A 331 -5.06 -13.63 -0.88
CA GLU A 331 -6.50 -13.36 -1.15
C GLU A 331 -6.89 -13.70 -2.58
N CYS A 332 -6.02 -13.42 -3.54
CA CYS A 332 -6.27 -13.75 -4.94
C CYS A 332 -6.33 -15.27 -5.15
N MET A 333 -5.43 -16.04 -4.53
CA MET A 333 -5.47 -17.50 -4.54
C MET A 333 -6.76 -18.04 -3.91
N ILE A 334 -7.16 -17.51 -2.75
CA ILE A 334 -8.39 -17.89 -2.03
C ILE A 334 -9.63 -17.62 -2.90
N SER A 335 -9.71 -16.44 -3.52
CA SER A 335 -10.78 -16.07 -4.45
C SER A 335 -10.82 -16.98 -5.68
N PHE A 336 -9.66 -17.33 -6.25
CA PHE A 336 -9.58 -18.22 -7.40
C PHE A 336 -9.96 -19.66 -7.07
N ILE A 337 -9.49 -20.20 -5.93
CA ILE A 337 -9.88 -21.52 -5.42
C ILE A 337 -11.38 -21.57 -5.13
N TYR A 338 -11.96 -20.56 -4.47
CA TYR A 338 -13.40 -20.50 -4.21
C TYR A 338 -14.22 -20.44 -5.50
N SER A 339 -13.82 -19.61 -6.49
CA SER A 339 -14.53 -19.52 -7.77
C SER A 339 -14.41 -20.78 -8.65
N THR A 340 -13.36 -21.59 -8.47
CA THR A 340 -13.10 -22.80 -9.27
C THR A 340 -13.63 -24.09 -8.61
N CYS A 341 -13.53 -24.20 -7.28
CA CYS A 341 -13.87 -25.40 -6.52
C CYS A 341 -15.14 -25.23 -5.66
N GLY A 342 -15.70 -24.02 -5.55
CA GLY A 342 -16.85 -23.70 -4.69
C GLY A 342 -16.56 -23.73 -3.18
N CYS A 343 -15.30 -23.86 -2.77
CA CYS A 343 -14.84 -24.04 -1.39
C CYS A 343 -13.41 -23.52 -1.22
N VAL A 344 -12.94 -23.40 0.03
CA VAL A 344 -11.55 -23.07 0.38
C VAL A 344 -10.95 -24.11 1.35
N LYS A 345 -9.63 -24.14 1.53
CA LYS A 345 -9.00 -25.01 2.53
C LYS A 345 -9.35 -24.59 3.97
N PHE A 346 -9.24 -25.50 4.93
CA PHE A 346 -9.35 -25.14 6.36
C PHE A 346 -8.27 -24.11 6.77
N SER A 347 -7.10 -24.17 6.13
CA SER A 347 -5.94 -23.30 6.37
C SER A 347 -6.11 -21.86 5.88
N MET A 348 -7.18 -21.57 5.13
CA MET A 348 -7.37 -20.29 4.44
C MET A 348 -8.35 -19.37 5.19
N PRO A 349 -7.96 -18.12 5.52
CA PRO A 349 -8.85 -17.13 6.12
C PRO A 349 -9.95 -16.78 5.12
N ARG A 350 -11.18 -16.63 5.62
CA ARG A 350 -12.37 -16.67 4.79
C ARG A 350 -13.56 -15.99 5.48
N THR A 351 -14.48 -15.44 4.70
CA THR A 351 -15.76 -14.90 5.23
C THR A 351 -16.71 -16.05 5.59
N LYS A 352 -17.77 -15.74 6.34
CA LYS A 352 -18.78 -16.72 6.78
C LYS A 352 -19.49 -17.46 5.63
N ASP A 353 -19.49 -16.87 4.44
CA ASP A 353 -20.13 -17.39 3.22
C ASP A 353 -19.26 -18.44 2.48
N MET A 354 -18.00 -18.59 2.88
CA MET A 354 -17.03 -19.48 2.24
C MET A 354 -16.96 -20.83 2.96
N LYS A 355 -17.59 -21.86 2.37
CA LYS A 355 -17.48 -23.24 2.88
C LYS A 355 -16.05 -23.78 2.80
N VAL A 356 -15.68 -24.59 3.79
CA VAL A 356 -14.46 -25.42 3.72
C VAL A 356 -14.68 -26.53 2.69
N CYS A 357 -13.61 -26.96 2.00
CA CYS A 357 -13.67 -28.09 1.09
C CYS A 357 -13.89 -29.40 1.88
N GLY A 358 -14.85 -30.22 1.46
CA GLY A 358 -15.01 -31.57 1.97
C GLY A 358 -13.93 -32.50 1.43
N PHE A 359 -14.01 -33.79 1.76
CA PHE A 359 -13.07 -34.79 1.28
C PHE A 359 -12.95 -34.80 -0.26
N MET A 360 -14.09 -34.68 -0.96
CA MET A 360 -14.17 -34.74 -2.41
C MET A 360 -13.55 -33.50 -3.09
N GLU A 361 -13.86 -32.29 -2.61
CA GLU A 361 -13.34 -31.05 -3.22
C GLU A 361 -11.90 -30.72 -2.81
N SER A 362 -11.37 -31.34 -1.74
CA SER A 362 -9.98 -31.13 -1.27
C SER A 362 -8.94 -31.41 -2.36
N LYS A 363 -9.23 -32.34 -3.28
CA LYS A 363 -8.39 -32.60 -4.46
C LYS A 363 -8.33 -31.41 -5.44
N CYS A 364 -9.41 -30.63 -5.56
CA CYS A 364 -9.47 -29.43 -6.40
C CYS A 364 -8.65 -28.30 -5.80
N SER A 365 -8.91 -27.94 -4.53
CA SER A 365 -8.19 -26.85 -3.85
C SER A 365 -6.71 -27.17 -3.65
N GLY A 366 -6.35 -28.41 -3.32
CA GLY A 366 -4.97 -28.89 -3.26
C GLY A 366 -4.25 -28.83 -4.61
N PHE A 367 -4.90 -29.25 -5.71
CA PHE A 367 -4.31 -29.21 -7.06
C PHE A 367 -3.97 -27.78 -7.50
N ILE A 368 -4.83 -26.81 -7.18
CA ILE A 368 -4.63 -25.38 -7.48
C ILE A 368 -3.55 -24.78 -6.58
N ALA A 369 -3.64 -24.95 -5.25
CA ALA A 369 -2.66 -24.41 -4.31
C ALA A 369 -1.23 -24.89 -4.60
N ALA A 370 -1.05 -26.18 -4.94
CA ALA A 370 0.26 -26.74 -5.31
C ALA A 370 0.83 -26.23 -6.68
N ARG A 371 0.01 -25.50 -7.46
CA ARG A 371 0.37 -24.94 -8.79
C ARG A 371 0.44 -23.43 -8.81
N TRP A 372 -0.25 -22.73 -7.90
CA TRP A 372 -0.18 -21.27 -7.74
C TRP A 372 1.26 -20.71 -7.66
N PRO A 373 2.22 -21.36 -6.95
CA PRO A 373 3.64 -20.97 -6.99
C PRO A 373 4.28 -20.97 -8.39
N ARG A 374 3.80 -21.85 -9.28
CA ARG A 374 4.41 -22.16 -10.58
C ARG A 374 3.83 -21.34 -11.72
N SER A 375 2.60 -20.83 -11.59
CA SER A 375 2.00 -19.90 -12.53
C SER A 375 2.64 -18.51 -12.51
N TYR A 376 3.22 -18.09 -11.39
CA TYR A 376 3.85 -16.76 -11.26
C TYR A 376 5.26 -16.66 -11.86
N TYR A 377 5.97 -17.79 -11.97
CA TYR A 377 7.42 -17.82 -12.25
C TYR A 377 7.81 -18.42 -13.61
N ARG A 378 6.86 -18.79 -14.48
CA ARG A 378 7.17 -19.49 -15.74
C ARG A 378 7.18 -18.57 -16.95
N ASN A 379 8.39 -18.30 -17.47
CA ASN A 379 8.62 -17.64 -18.76
C ASN A 379 7.86 -18.33 -19.91
N GLU A 380 7.62 -17.57 -20.98
CA GLU A 380 6.58 -17.71 -22.00
C GLU A 380 6.58 -19.01 -22.85
N THR A 381 7.55 -19.91 -22.66
CA THR A 381 7.89 -21.00 -23.58
C THR A 381 7.02 -22.26 -23.48
N ASN A 382 5.90 -22.26 -22.74
CA ASN A 382 5.08 -23.46 -22.56
C ASN A 382 3.57 -23.18 -22.49
N LYS A 383 2.86 -23.49 -23.59
CA LYS A 383 1.43 -23.17 -23.83
C LYS A 383 0.40 -23.90 -22.95
N ARG A 384 0.78 -24.48 -21.80
CA ARG A 384 -0.17 -24.91 -20.77
C ARG A 384 -0.42 -23.74 -19.80
N LYS A 385 -1.00 -22.66 -20.33
CA LYS A 385 -1.46 -21.53 -19.51
C LYS A 385 -2.51 -22.03 -18.52
N PHE A 386 -2.23 -21.92 -17.22
CA PHE A 386 -3.31 -21.53 -16.30
C PHE A 386 -3.82 -20.17 -16.80
N PRO A 387 -5.13 -19.88 -16.72
CA PRO A 387 -5.61 -18.55 -17.06
C PRO A 387 -4.84 -17.52 -16.24
N GLU A 388 -4.30 -16.50 -16.90
CA GLU A 388 -3.75 -15.35 -16.20
C GLU A 388 -4.90 -14.69 -15.44
N TYR A 389 -4.91 -14.88 -14.13
CA TYR A 389 -5.89 -14.27 -13.24
C TYR A 389 -5.25 -12.98 -12.70
N PRO A 390 -5.62 -11.79 -13.23
CA PRO A 390 -4.82 -10.58 -13.05
C PRO A 390 -5.09 -9.94 -11.68
N CYS A 391 -4.52 -10.52 -10.62
CA CYS A 391 -4.63 -10.03 -9.24
C CYS A 391 -4.19 -8.57 -9.07
N GLY A 392 -3.33 -8.06 -9.97
CA GLY A 392 -2.74 -6.72 -9.89
C GLY A 392 -1.93 -6.50 -8.61
N CYS A 393 -1.23 -7.53 -8.12
CA CYS A 393 -0.43 -7.47 -6.89
C CYS A 393 1.01 -7.05 -7.23
N ILE A 394 1.30 -5.76 -7.06
CA ILE A 394 2.67 -5.21 -7.12
C ILE A 394 3.27 -5.11 -5.70
N PRO A 395 4.60 -4.96 -5.54
CA PRO A 395 5.25 -4.84 -4.23
C PRO A 395 4.68 -3.72 -3.33
N SER A 396 4.89 -3.84 -2.02
CA SER A 396 4.58 -2.75 -1.09
C SER A 396 5.66 -1.65 -1.14
N CYS A 397 5.24 -0.40 -0.98
CA CYS A 397 6.14 0.76 -0.96
C CYS A 397 6.96 0.87 0.35
N THR A 398 6.62 0.09 1.38
CA THR A 398 7.54 -0.31 2.43
C THR A 398 7.54 -1.82 2.56
N GLU A 399 8.71 -2.44 2.53
CA GLU A 399 8.89 -3.89 2.53
C GLU A 399 10.12 -4.24 3.37
N ILE A 400 10.05 -5.30 4.17
CA ILE A 400 11.18 -5.85 4.93
C ILE A 400 11.33 -7.31 4.52
N LYS A 401 12.54 -7.72 4.12
CA LYS A 401 12.86 -9.08 3.71
C LYS A 401 13.85 -9.69 4.68
N TYR A 402 13.41 -10.70 5.42
CA TYR A 402 14.30 -11.54 6.21
C TYR A 402 15.08 -12.48 5.30
N ARG A 403 16.34 -12.76 5.67
CA ARG A 403 17.21 -13.69 4.97
C ARG A 403 17.92 -14.56 5.99
N VAL A 404 17.86 -15.87 5.76
CA VAL A 404 18.76 -16.82 6.43
C VAL A 404 20.17 -16.58 5.90
N VAL A 405 21.06 -16.14 6.79
CA VAL A 405 22.49 -15.92 6.52
C VAL A 405 23.24 -17.24 6.59
N LYS A 406 22.91 -18.07 7.57
CA LYS A 406 23.52 -19.39 7.78
C LYS A 406 22.60 -20.28 8.60
N GLU A 407 22.54 -21.56 8.23
CA GLU A 407 22.05 -22.63 9.10
C GLU A 407 23.25 -23.36 9.71
N VAL A 408 23.15 -23.73 10.98
CA VAL A 408 24.08 -24.64 11.66
C VAL A 408 23.26 -25.74 12.31
N GLU A 409 23.60 -26.98 12.04
CA GLU A 409 23.01 -28.14 12.72
C GLU A 409 24.06 -28.80 13.62
N THR A 410 23.65 -29.11 14.85
CA THR A 410 24.40 -29.92 15.82
C THR A 410 23.47 -30.95 16.44
N ASN A 411 24.00 -31.95 17.13
CA ASN A 411 23.16 -32.82 17.97
C ASN A 411 22.69 -32.02 19.19
N THR A 412 21.48 -32.27 19.70
CA THR A 412 21.04 -31.64 20.97
C THR A 412 21.90 -32.09 22.15
N VAL A 413 22.08 -31.24 23.16
CA VAL A 413 22.57 -31.65 24.48
C VAL A 413 21.68 -32.75 25.09
N PHE A 414 20.37 -32.70 24.81
CA PHE A 414 19.38 -33.73 25.13
C PHE A 414 19.46 -34.99 24.24
N SER A 415 20.65 -35.44 23.84
CA SER A 415 20.88 -36.50 22.84
C SER A 415 20.20 -37.85 23.13
N HIS A 416 19.89 -38.14 24.40
CA HIS A 416 19.14 -39.33 24.82
C HIS A 416 17.63 -39.24 24.52
N LEU A 417 17.09 -38.05 24.28
CA LEU A 417 15.65 -37.78 24.14
C LEU A 417 15.25 -37.63 22.66
N GLN A 418 15.30 -38.74 21.92
CA GLN A 418 15.16 -38.84 20.45
C GLN A 418 13.99 -38.10 19.78
N PHE A 419 12.95 -37.69 20.52
CA PHE A 419 11.75 -37.02 20.00
C PHE A 419 11.77 -35.48 20.14
N HIS A 420 12.90 -34.89 20.51
CA HIS A 420 13.02 -33.45 20.82
C HIS A 420 14.01 -32.77 19.88
N SER A 421 13.72 -31.53 19.52
CA SER A 421 14.62 -30.67 18.72
C SER A 421 14.76 -29.30 19.37
N ASN A 422 15.96 -28.72 19.32
CA ASN A 422 16.21 -27.36 19.75
C ASN A 422 16.28 -26.42 18.54
N ILE A 423 15.50 -25.34 18.54
CA ILE A 423 15.44 -24.35 17.46
C ILE A 423 15.90 -23.02 18.04
N LYS A 424 17.03 -22.49 17.57
CA LYS A 424 17.52 -21.15 17.92
C LYS A 424 17.47 -20.23 16.69
N VAL A 425 16.58 -19.25 16.66
CA VAL A 425 16.52 -18.20 15.63
C VAL A 425 17.26 -16.96 16.14
N ILE A 426 18.38 -16.60 15.51
CA ILE A 426 19.35 -15.61 16.03
C ILE A 426 19.45 -14.42 15.06
N PHE A 427 19.12 -13.21 15.52
CA PHE A 427 19.25 -12.00 14.69
C PHE A 427 20.69 -11.44 14.74
N VAL A 428 21.46 -11.59 13.65
CA VAL A 428 22.92 -11.42 13.71
C VAL A 428 23.43 -9.98 13.59
N ASN A 429 22.69 -9.09 12.91
CA ASN A 429 23.19 -7.76 12.53
C ASN A 429 22.60 -6.65 13.41
N SER A 430 23.45 -5.80 14.00
CA SER A 430 22.98 -4.56 14.66
C SER A 430 22.50 -3.51 13.66
N GLN A 431 23.16 -3.43 12.50
CA GLN A 431 22.82 -2.53 11.40
C GLN A 431 22.29 -3.35 10.23
N ILE A 432 21.08 -3.05 9.77
CA ILE A 432 20.48 -3.67 8.59
C ILE A 432 20.60 -2.73 7.38
N GLU A 433 20.61 -3.31 6.19
CA GLU A 433 20.65 -2.56 4.94
C GLU A 433 19.25 -2.00 4.62
N LYS A 434 19.19 -0.71 4.25
CA LYS A 434 17.97 0.00 3.87
C LYS A 434 18.16 0.71 2.53
N ILE A 435 17.42 0.29 1.52
CA ILE A 435 17.20 1.05 0.29
C ILE A 435 16.09 2.07 0.52
N SER A 436 16.41 3.34 0.30
CA SER A 436 15.46 4.45 0.31
C SER A 436 15.24 4.97 -1.11
N ASN A 437 14.05 4.79 -1.67
CA ASN A 437 13.67 5.23 -3.02
C ASN A 437 13.00 6.60 -2.96
N TYR A 438 13.46 7.55 -3.78
CA TYR A 438 12.93 8.93 -3.81
C TYR A 438 12.91 9.52 -5.22
N VAL A 439 12.21 10.65 -5.37
CA VAL A 439 12.19 11.42 -6.63
C VAL A 439 13.42 12.33 -6.70
N THR A 440 14.23 12.17 -7.74
CA THR A 440 15.32 13.12 -8.03
C THR A 440 14.77 14.40 -8.66
N TYR A 441 13.83 14.29 -9.60
CA TYR A 441 13.27 15.45 -10.30
C TYR A 441 12.18 16.16 -9.46
N ARG A 442 12.55 17.32 -8.89
CA ARG A 442 11.68 18.16 -8.04
C ARG A 442 11.46 19.55 -8.64
N LEU A 443 10.70 20.41 -7.97
CA LEU A 443 10.29 21.72 -8.49
C LEU A 443 11.51 22.65 -8.70
N GLU A 444 12.51 22.50 -7.84
CA GLU A 444 13.79 23.19 -7.87
C GLU A 444 14.51 22.91 -9.20
N ASN A 445 14.61 21.63 -9.59
CA ASN A 445 15.23 21.21 -10.86
C ASN A 445 14.45 21.75 -12.06
N PHE A 446 13.11 21.73 -12.00
CA PHE A 446 12.28 22.31 -13.06
C PHE A 446 12.52 23.82 -13.22
N ILE A 447 12.64 24.57 -12.13
CA ILE A 447 12.96 26.00 -12.17
C ILE A 447 14.37 26.24 -12.74
N LEU A 448 15.35 25.40 -12.37
CA LEU A 448 16.72 25.46 -12.90
C LEU A 448 16.78 25.16 -14.41
N ASP A 449 16.14 24.08 -14.87
CA ASP A 449 16.11 23.70 -16.28
C ASP A 449 15.40 24.75 -17.15
N VAL A 450 14.23 25.24 -16.70
CA VAL A 450 13.48 26.28 -17.40
C VAL A 450 14.23 27.61 -17.40
N GLY A 451 14.89 27.97 -16.29
CA GLY A 451 15.78 29.12 -16.20
C GLY A 451 16.98 29.01 -17.14
N GLY A 452 17.58 27.81 -17.26
CA GLY A 452 18.67 27.53 -18.20
C GLY A 452 18.25 27.64 -19.66
N LEU A 453 17.09 27.07 -20.04
CA LEU A 453 16.51 27.21 -21.37
C LEU A 453 16.24 28.68 -21.74
N ILE A 454 15.65 29.45 -20.83
CA ILE A 454 15.40 30.89 -21.02
C ILE A 454 16.72 31.67 -21.14
N GLY A 455 17.71 31.37 -20.29
CA GLY A 455 19.03 31.99 -20.32
C GLY A 455 19.78 31.74 -21.64
N ILE A 456 19.81 30.49 -22.11
CA ILE A 456 20.52 30.10 -23.34
C ILE A 456 19.82 30.65 -24.59
N CYS A 457 18.49 30.56 -24.67
CA CYS A 457 17.77 30.94 -25.90
C CYS A 457 17.47 32.44 -26.02
N LEU A 458 17.30 33.16 -24.90
CA LEU A 458 16.93 34.59 -24.91
C LEU A 458 18.05 35.52 -24.39
N GLY A 459 19.12 34.98 -23.80
CA GLY A 459 20.19 35.77 -23.19
C GLY A 459 19.75 36.51 -21.90
N SER A 460 18.63 36.11 -21.31
CA SER A 460 17.97 36.80 -20.19
C SER A 460 17.79 35.88 -18.99
N SER A 461 17.94 36.41 -17.77
CA SER A 461 17.61 35.66 -16.55
C SER A 461 16.10 35.61 -16.32
N LEU A 462 15.62 34.59 -15.60
CA LEU A 462 14.26 34.55 -15.06
C LEU A 462 13.95 35.80 -14.22
N LEU A 463 14.95 36.33 -13.51
CA LEU A 463 14.89 37.56 -12.73
C LEU A 463 14.68 38.83 -13.57
N SER A 464 14.91 38.76 -14.89
CA SER A 464 14.70 39.88 -15.81
C SER A 464 13.24 39.99 -16.27
N LEU A 465 12.43 38.93 -16.13
CA LEU A 465 11.04 38.89 -16.60
C LEU A 465 10.14 39.99 -16.02
N PRO A 466 10.19 40.33 -14.70
CA PRO A 466 9.40 41.44 -14.16
C PRO A 466 9.72 42.78 -14.84
N GLN A 467 10.99 43.05 -15.14
CA GLN A 467 11.42 44.28 -15.82
C GLN A 467 10.88 44.35 -17.26
N TYR A 468 10.89 43.24 -18.00
CA TYR A 468 10.31 43.16 -19.33
C TYR A 468 8.77 43.33 -19.29
N LEU A 469 8.08 42.70 -18.34
CA LEU A 469 6.63 42.80 -18.18
C LEU A 469 6.19 44.23 -17.81
N LEU A 470 6.87 44.87 -16.86
CA LEU A 470 6.60 46.26 -16.46
C LEU A 470 6.81 47.23 -17.64
N ASN A 471 7.91 47.07 -18.39
CA ASN A 471 8.18 47.90 -19.56
C ASN A 471 7.18 47.64 -20.70
N ALA A 472 6.77 46.38 -20.92
CA ALA A 472 5.71 46.05 -21.88
C ALA A 472 4.36 46.70 -21.49
N CYS A 473 3.95 46.59 -20.23
CA CYS A 473 2.74 47.24 -19.72
C CYS A 473 2.79 48.76 -19.85
N TYR A 474 3.92 49.39 -19.53
CA TYR A 474 4.11 50.83 -19.70
C TYR A 474 4.01 51.26 -21.18
N ASN A 475 4.61 50.50 -22.11
CA ASN A 475 4.52 50.77 -23.54
C ASN A 475 3.10 50.56 -24.09
N ILE A 476 2.36 49.55 -23.61
CA ILE A 476 0.95 49.35 -23.95
C ILE A 476 0.10 50.52 -23.45
N VAL A 477 0.24 50.92 -22.18
CA VAL A 477 -0.51 52.05 -21.59
C VAL A 477 -0.19 53.38 -22.29
N THR A 478 1.07 53.62 -22.66
CA THR A 478 1.44 54.84 -23.41
C THR A 478 1.00 54.79 -24.88
N TYR A 479 0.95 53.62 -25.51
CA TYR A 479 0.36 53.42 -26.84
C TYR A 479 -1.15 53.70 -26.82
N ILE A 480 -1.89 53.12 -25.86
CA ILE A 480 -3.32 53.39 -25.65
C ILE A 480 -3.57 54.89 -25.41
N LYS A 481 -2.78 55.54 -24.54
CA LYS A 481 -2.86 57.00 -24.31
C LYS A 481 -2.57 57.82 -25.58
N LYS A 482 -1.70 57.37 -26.49
CA LYS A 482 -1.50 58.00 -27.81
C LYS A 482 -2.68 57.76 -28.75
N ALA A 483 -3.23 56.55 -28.80
CA ALA A 483 -4.39 56.22 -29.64
C ALA A 483 -5.63 57.05 -29.25
N PHE A 484 -5.95 57.14 -27.96
CA PHE A 484 -7.03 58.00 -27.45
C PHE A 484 -6.81 59.49 -27.79
N ARG A 485 -5.57 59.99 -27.68
CA ARG A 485 -5.22 61.36 -28.10
C ARG A 485 -5.47 61.57 -29.60
N MET A 486 -5.10 60.62 -30.46
CA MET A 486 -5.35 60.75 -31.90
C MET A 486 -6.86 60.67 -32.25
N CYS A 487 -7.64 59.84 -31.55
CA CYS A 487 -9.10 59.83 -31.73
C CYS A 487 -9.73 61.16 -31.30
N LYS A 488 -9.32 61.72 -30.15
CA LYS A 488 -9.80 63.04 -29.69
C LYS A 488 -9.45 64.17 -30.67
N MET A 489 -8.26 64.13 -31.29
CA MET A 489 -7.86 65.08 -32.35
C MET A 489 -8.62 64.86 -33.67
N ARG A 490 -9.12 63.66 -33.94
CA ARG A 490 -9.91 63.35 -35.14
C ARG A 490 -11.35 63.84 -35.00
N ASN A 491 -11.99 63.65 -33.85
CA ASN A 491 -13.32 64.22 -33.56
C ASN A 491 -13.28 65.76 -33.65
N LYS A 492 -12.25 66.41 -33.07
CA LYS A 492 -12.07 67.87 -33.13
C LYS A 492 -11.86 68.44 -34.55
N LYS A 493 -11.58 67.59 -35.55
CA LYS A 493 -11.56 67.99 -36.97
C LYS A 493 -12.91 67.81 -37.66
N ASN A 494 -13.78 66.91 -37.19
CA ASN A 494 -15.13 66.76 -37.74
C ASN A 494 -16.06 67.89 -37.25
N GLU A 495 -15.87 68.39 -36.02
CA GLU A 495 -16.64 69.52 -35.47
C GLU A 495 -16.46 70.85 -36.23
N GLN A 496 -15.41 70.99 -37.05
CA GLN A 496 -15.11 72.25 -37.77
C GLN A 496 -15.65 72.31 -39.21
N VAL A 497 -16.48 71.35 -39.64
CA VAL A 497 -16.85 71.19 -41.06
C VAL A 497 -18.33 71.54 -41.35
N HIS A 498 -19.17 71.83 -40.35
CA HIS A 498 -20.58 72.19 -40.59
C HIS A 498 -21.11 73.28 -39.64
N PRO A 499 -21.37 74.51 -40.13
CA PRO A 499 -22.17 75.53 -39.45
C PRO A 499 -23.63 75.51 -39.92
N GLN A 500 -24.54 76.09 -39.11
CA GLN A 500 -25.99 76.28 -39.30
C GLN A 500 -26.82 75.00 -39.63
N SER A 501 -27.99 74.77 -39.04
CA SER A 501 -28.98 75.73 -38.53
C SER A 501 -29.45 75.43 -37.10
N ARG A 502 -30.03 76.44 -36.45
CA ARG A 502 -30.58 76.42 -35.09
C ARG A 502 -31.95 77.09 -35.12
N LEU A 503 -32.92 76.53 -34.40
CA LEU A 503 -34.13 77.24 -33.98
C LEU A 503 -34.32 76.95 -32.49
N ASP A 504 -34.23 77.99 -31.64
CA ASP A 504 -34.40 77.85 -30.20
C ASP A 504 -35.89 78.02 -29.83
N ALA A 505 -36.33 77.33 -28.78
CA ALA A 505 -37.57 77.61 -28.07
C ALA A 505 -37.22 77.95 -26.62
N VAL A 506 -37.56 79.16 -26.18
CA VAL A 506 -37.09 79.75 -24.92
C VAL A 506 -38.09 79.54 -23.78
N VAL A 507 -37.59 79.14 -22.61
CA VAL A 507 -38.07 79.59 -21.30
C VAL A 507 -36.81 79.86 -20.43
N GLU A 508 -36.81 80.95 -19.67
CA GLU A 508 -35.65 81.54 -18.98
C GLU A 508 -36.01 81.97 -17.54
N ILE A 509 -35.06 82.54 -16.77
CA ILE A 509 -35.19 83.22 -15.44
C ILE A 509 -35.28 82.23 -14.24
N GLN A 510 -34.47 82.33 -13.15
CA GLN A 510 -33.41 83.29 -12.75
C GLN A 510 -32.32 82.64 -11.83
N PHE A 511 -31.32 83.44 -11.44
CA PHE A 511 -30.34 83.26 -10.35
C PHE A 511 -30.72 84.18 -9.15
N ASP A 512 -30.20 84.12 -7.91
CA ASP A 512 -29.21 83.26 -7.19
C ASP A 512 -29.60 83.28 -5.66
N GLU A 513 -28.83 83.26 -4.55
CA GLU A 513 -27.37 83.25 -4.21
C GLU A 513 -27.14 82.71 -2.76
N VAL A 514 -25.88 82.42 -2.39
CA VAL A 514 -25.25 82.51 -1.04
C VAL A 514 -25.52 81.45 0.07
N THR A 515 -24.47 81.25 0.88
CA THR A 515 -24.14 80.28 1.95
C THR A 515 -25.00 80.39 3.24
N SER A 516 -25.05 79.41 4.17
CA SER A 516 -23.94 78.92 5.03
C SER A 516 -24.39 77.94 6.16
N ILE A 517 -23.44 77.45 6.97
CA ILE A 517 -23.54 76.82 8.33
C ILE A 517 -23.75 75.29 8.45
N ASP A 518 -23.09 74.74 9.48
CA ASP A 518 -22.81 73.34 9.89
C ASP A 518 -24.01 72.46 10.34
N GLY A 519 -23.79 71.13 10.48
CA GLY A 519 -24.72 70.26 11.24
C GLY A 519 -24.60 68.72 11.10
N SER A 520 -23.80 68.09 11.97
CA SER A 520 -23.91 66.70 12.52
C SER A 520 -24.62 65.53 11.77
N GLU A 521 -23.80 64.56 11.37
CA GLU A 521 -23.87 63.09 11.65
C GLU A 521 -25.06 62.16 11.29
N SER A 522 -24.63 60.97 10.80
CA SER A 522 -25.25 59.63 10.86
C SER A 522 -26.40 59.29 9.91
N ASN A 523 -26.35 58.07 9.31
CA ASN A 523 -27.29 57.66 8.26
C ASN A 523 -27.44 56.12 8.10
N GLN A 524 -28.61 55.60 8.50
CA GLN A 524 -29.21 54.30 8.18
C GLN A 524 -30.74 54.49 8.33
N GLN A 525 -31.66 53.88 7.58
CA GLN A 525 -31.59 52.86 6.51
C GLN A 525 -32.92 52.88 5.71
N GLN A 526 -32.90 52.48 4.42
CA GLN A 526 -34.11 52.20 3.59
C GLN A 526 -35.01 53.45 3.30
N THR A 527 -35.93 53.50 2.31
CA THR A 527 -36.44 52.50 1.35
C THR A 527 -36.83 53.14 -0.01
N ILE A 528 -36.67 52.37 -1.09
CA ILE A 528 -37.40 52.32 -2.39
C ILE A 528 -38.61 53.30 -2.50
N PHE A 529 -38.68 54.22 -3.49
CA PHE A 529 -39.13 53.93 -4.87
C PHE A 529 -38.55 54.85 -5.97
N SER A 530 -38.75 54.46 -7.23
CA SER A 530 -38.11 55.00 -8.44
C SER A 530 -39.02 55.85 -9.34
N ILE A 531 -38.41 56.75 -10.13
CA ILE A 531 -38.53 56.87 -11.61
C ILE A 531 -37.74 58.11 -12.10
N SER A 532 -36.75 57.90 -12.99
CA SER A 532 -36.61 58.63 -14.28
C SER A 532 -35.27 58.37 -15.00
N ASN A 533 -35.37 57.96 -16.28
CA ASN A 533 -34.50 58.17 -17.44
C ASN A 533 -32.95 58.17 -17.35
N GLY A 534 -32.31 57.32 -18.17
CA GLY A 534 -30.89 57.41 -18.52
C GLY A 534 -30.45 56.56 -19.72
N GLN A 535 -30.23 57.22 -20.87
CA GLN A 535 -29.48 56.77 -22.06
C GLN A 535 -30.05 55.69 -23.01
N THR A 536 -29.81 55.93 -24.30
CA THR A 536 -29.94 55.04 -25.47
C THR A 536 -28.64 54.22 -25.66
N SER A 537 -28.45 53.28 -26.60
CA SER A 537 -29.06 53.15 -27.94
C SER A 537 -28.77 51.79 -28.61
N LEU A 538 -29.68 51.36 -29.51
CA LEU A 538 -29.52 50.41 -30.64
C LEU A 538 -28.95 48.99 -30.36
N LEU A 539 -29.74 47.90 -30.49
CA LEU A 539 -30.24 47.22 -31.72
C LEU A 539 -29.13 46.42 -32.44
N GLU A 540 -29.11 45.07 -32.43
CA GLU A 540 -29.98 44.04 -33.09
C GLU A 540 -29.44 43.58 -34.48
N PRO A 541 -29.89 42.44 -35.08
CA PRO A 541 -30.80 41.38 -34.61
C PRO A 541 -30.34 39.91 -34.92
N VAL A 542 -31.28 38.94 -34.78
CA VAL A 542 -31.38 37.60 -35.44
C VAL A 542 -30.76 36.35 -34.75
N HIS A 543 -31.68 35.39 -34.49
CA HIS A 543 -31.63 33.90 -34.41
C HIS A 543 -30.31 33.13 -34.69
N GLY A 544 -30.06 31.92 -34.16
CA GLY A 544 -30.86 31.05 -33.25
C GLY A 544 -30.58 29.53 -33.46
N LEU A 545 -31.13 28.67 -32.58
CA LEU A 545 -31.15 27.17 -32.59
C LEU A 545 -29.91 26.35 -32.09
N ARG A 546 -30.22 25.48 -31.10
CA ARG A 546 -29.80 24.07 -30.83
C ARG A 546 -28.45 23.52 -31.33
N GLU A 547 -27.67 23.03 -30.35
CA GLU A 547 -26.86 21.78 -30.31
C GLU A 547 -26.74 21.42 -28.81
N GLU A 548 -26.82 20.20 -28.25
CA GLU A 548 -26.47 18.83 -28.66
C GLU A 548 -24.98 18.59 -28.90
N ILE A 549 -24.33 17.93 -27.93
CA ILE A 549 -22.92 17.50 -27.99
C ILE A 549 -22.87 15.99 -27.82
N TRP A 550 -22.45 15.29 -28.87
CA TRP A 550 -22.06 13.87 -28.82
C TRP A 550 -20.55 13.72 -28.73
N ILE A 551 -20.12 12.51 -28.36
CA ILE A 551 -18.71 12.11 -28.22
C ILE A 551 -18.25 11.50 -29.55
N GLU A 552 -17.02 11.80 -29.97
CA GLU A 552 -16.31 11.03 -31.01
C GLU A 552 -14.90 10.63 -30.54
N GLU A 553 -14.37 9.56 -31.13
CA GLU A 553 -13.15 8.86 -30.70
C GLU A 553 -11.92 9.23 -31.55
N MET A 554 -10.75 9.37 -30.90
CA MET A 554 -9.40 9.22 -31.51
C MET A 554 -8.35 8.82 -30.46
#